data_AF-A0A8B3FKB4-F1
#
_entry.id   AF-A0A8B3FKB4-F1
#
_cell.length_a   1.000
_cell.length_b   1.000
_cell.length_c   1.000
_cell.angle_alpha   90.00
_cell.angle_beta   90.00
_cell.angle_gamma   90.00
#
_symmetry.space_group_name_H-M   'P 1'
#
loop_
_entity.id
_entity.type
_entity.pdbx_description
1 polymer ?
#
loop_
_entity_poly.entity_id
_entity_poly.type
_entity_poly.pdbx_seq_one_letter_code
_entity_poly.pdbx_strand_id
1 'polypeptide(L)'
;MENPGTPRQRAFRPTADGSLVDVDGEPLTLDPESRIGLAHGTGLGAEAAGAWRRHLEEHAVAPLFDQLSALETPAVEPLVTRMDDLCGRVSDTFSFHDTITGRGYTRRDRSFSWFNEYQRSIGDSGFAVVIEFTGSDQDDTEPRPCATESLYVLRQNHRMELAALPPVLLAEARADYEAVAALGPYDEDYRRLR
;
A
#
# COMPACT_ATOMS: atom_id res chain seq x y z
N MET A 1 5.30 -18.52 13.05
CA MET A 1 5.58 -17.30 12.29
C MET A 1 6.54 -16.51 13.16
N GLU A 2 7.82 -16.54 12.80
CA GLU A 2 8.93 -15.82 13.45
C GLU A 2 9.97 -15.56 12.36
N ASN A 3 10.65 -14.41 12.47
CA ASN A 3 11.70 -13.82 11.63
C ASN A 3 11.33 -13.02 10.36
N PRO A 4 11.32 -11.68 10.48
CA PRO A 4 12.18 -10.82 9.67
C PRO A 4 13.61 -10.80 10.26
N GLY A 5 14.64 -11.01 9.44
CA GLY A 5 16.02 -10.60 9.79
C GLY A 5 17.01 -11.63 10.33
N THR A 6 17.16 -12.80 9.68
CA THR A 6 18.46 -13.51 9.74
C THR A 6 19.20 -13.33 8.41
N PRO A 7 20.55 -13.31 8.39
CA PRO A 7 21.36 -13.17 7.16
C PRO A 7 21.31 -14.38 6.20
N ARG A 8 20.24 -15.20 6.27
CA ARG A 8 20.00 -16.39 5.45
C ARG A 8 18.71 -16.32 4.63
N GLN A 9 18.03 -15.17 4.57
CA GLN A 9 16.92 -15.01 3.64
C GLN A 9 17.45 -14.91 2.22
N ARG A 10 17.08 -15.89 1.39
CA ARG A 10 17.33 -15.89 -0.05
C ARG A 10 15.99 -15.82 -0.76
N ALA A 11 15.80 -14.77 -1.56
CA ALA A 11 14.67 -14.71 -2.47
C ALA A 11 14.91 -15.64 -3.65
N PHE A 12 13.83 -16.20 -4.18
CA PHE A 12 13.84 -17.07 -5.35
C PHE A 12 12.48 -16.96 -6.04
N ARG A 13 12.41 -17.39 -7.30
CA ARG A 13 11.13 -17.66 -7.98
C ARG A 13 11.11 -19.09 -8.50
N PRO A 14 9.92 -19.74 -8.54
CA PRO A 14 9.76 -20.94 -9.32
C PRO A 14 9.76 -20.62 -10.82
N THR A 15 10.27 -21.55 -11.62
CA THR A 15 10.17 -21.58 -13.08
C THR A 15 9.03 -22.50 -13.52
N ALA A 16 8.75 -22.54 -14.83
CA ALA A 16 7.68 -23.37 -15.39
C ALA A 16 7.90 -24.89 -15.19
N ASP A 17 9.15 -25.33 -15.06
CA ASP A 17 9.52 -26.72 -14.79
C ASP A 17 9.60 -27.05 -13.28
N GLY A 18 9.27 -26.08 -12.42
CA GLY A 18 9.27 -26.25 -10.96
C GLY A 18 10.65 -26.13 -10.31
N SER A 19 11.71 -25.83 -11.07
CA SER A 19 12.99 -25.47 -10.48
C SER A 19 12.92 -24.10 -9.81
N LEU A 20 13.83 -23.86 -8.86
CA LEU A 20 13.92 -22.57 -8.16
C LEU A 20 15.16 -21.86 -8.67
N VAL A 21 15.02 -20.58 -8.99
CA VAL A 21 16.13 -19.73 -9.42
C VAL A 21 16.22 -18.49 -8.54
N ASP A 22 17.43 -18.00 -8.34
CA ASP A 22 17.66 -16.70 -7.70
C ASP A 22 17.44 -15.53 -8.69
N VAL A 23 17.93 -14.35 -8.33
CA VAL A 23 17.76 -13.12 -9.11
C VAL A 23 18.63 -13.09 -10.36
N ASP A 24 19.73 -13.84 -10.38
CA ASP A 24 20.63 -13.97 -11.52
C ASP A 24 20.21 -15.11 -12.46
N GLY A 25 19.14 -15.84 -12.09
CA GLY A 25 18.65 -17.00 -12.83
C GLY A 25 19.40 -18.30 -12.49
N GLU A 26 20.26 -18.29 -11.49
CA GLU A 26 21.05 -19.45 -11.11
C GLU A 26 20.20 -20.44 -10.30
N PRO A 27 20.32 -21.76 -10.54
CA PRO A 27 19.56 -22.77 -9.81
C PRO A 27 19.84 -22.71 -8.30
N LEU A 28 18.78 -22.73 -7.52
CA LEU A 28 18.82 -22.70 -6.07
C LEU A 28 18.19 -23.96 -5.49
N THR A 29 18.85 -24.57 -4.51
CA THR A 29 18.28 -25.65 -3.69
C THR A 29 18.00 -25.16 -2.28
N LEU A 30 16.80 -25.44 -1.80
CA LEU A 30 16.40 -25.16 -0.42
C LEU A 30 16.83 -26.32 0.49
N ASP A 31 17.27 -25.97 1.70
CA ASP A 31 17.41 -26.95 2.77
C ASP A 31 16.02 -27.52 3.13
N PRO A 32 15.85 -28.82 3.41
CA PRO A 32 14.55 -29.40 3.78
C PRO A 32 13.87 -28.72 4.98
N GLU A 33 14.64 -28.12 5.88
CA GLU A 33 14.14 -27.39 7.05
C GLU A 33 13.87 -25.90 6.76
N SER A 34 14.01 -25.47 5.49
CA SER A 34 13.75 -24.10 5.08
C SER A 34 12.28 -23.74 5.26
N ARG A 35 12.03 -22.51 5.73
CA ARG A 35 10.70 -21.92 5.73
C ARG A 35 10.55 -21.03 4.51
N ILE A 36 9.47 -21.21 3.77
CA ILE A 36 9.12 -20.38 2.62
C ILE A 36 8.15 -19.29 3.09
N GLY A 37 8.43 -18.06 2.69
CA GLY A 37 7.58 -16.90 2.88
C GLY A 37 7.41 -16.16 1.58
N LEU A 38 6.35 -15.37 1.47
CA LEU A 38 6.14 -14.50 0.33
C LEU A 38 7.06 -13.28 0.43
N ALA A 39 7.83 -13.03 -0.64
CA ALA A 39 8.75 -11.90 -0.66
C ALA A 39 7.99 -10.57 -0.67
N HIS A 40 8.53 -9.58 0.05
CA HIS A 40 7.97 -8.24 0.12
C HIS A 40 9.10 -7.20 0.16
N GLY A 41 8.87 -6.02 -0.41
CA GLY A 41 9.88 -4.94 -0.49
C GLY A 41 10.49 -4.57 0.87
N THR A 42 9.68 -4.46 1.92
CA THR A 42 10.13 -4.21 3.29
C THR A 42 11.09 -5.25 3.87
N GLY A 43 11.04 -6.50 3.38
CA GLY A 43 11.95 -7.57 3.80
C GLY A 43 13.20 -7.67 2.93
N LEU A 44 13.09 -7.33 1.65
CA LEU A 44 14.19 -7.41 0.68
C LEU A 44 15.08 -6.17 0.69
N GLY A 45 14.52 -5.00 0.98
CA GLY A 45 15.17 -3.72 0.77
C GLY A 45 15.18 -3.28 -0.69
N ALA A 46 15.46 -1.99 -0.90
CA ALA A 46 15.34 -1.31 -2.19
C ALA A 46 16.14 -1.95 -3.33
N GLU A 47 17.41 -2.29 -3.06
CA GLU A 47 18.32 -2.84 -4.07
C GLU A 47 17.84 -4.20 -4.58
N ALA A 48 17.60 -5.14 -3.66
CA ALA A 48 17.13 -6.48 -4.01
C ALA A 48 15.73 -6.44 -4.64
N ALA A 49 14.81 -5.63 -4.10
CA ALA A 49 13.49 -5.44 -4.70
C ALA A 49 13.59 -4.93 -6.15
N GLY A 50 14.46 -3.95 -6.42
CA GLY A 50 14.72 -3.44 -7.77
C GLY A 50 15.31 -4.49 -8.71
N ALA A 51 16.26 -5.29 -8.24
CA ALA A 51 16.83 -6.40 -9.02
C ALA A 51 15.76 -7.45 -9.37
N TRP A 52 14.92 -7.83 -8.41
CA TRP A 52 13.81 -8.77 -8.65
C TRP A 52 12.76 -8.23 -9.61
N ARG A 53 12.41 -6.94 -9.53
CA ARG A 53 11.48 -6.33 -10.50
C ARG A 53 12.02 -6.41 -11.93
N ARG A 54 13.31 -6.08 -12.11
CA ARG A 54 13.99 -6.20 -13.41
C ARG A 54 14.00 -7.64 -13.91
N HIS A 55 14.38 -8.59 -13.07
CA HIS A 55 14.39 -10.01 -13.42
C HIS A 55 13.01 -10.51 -13.86
N LEU A 56 11.94 -10.13 -13.14
CA LEU A 56 10.57 -10.52 -13.49
C LEU A 56 10.13 -9.93 -14.83
N GLU A 57 10.49 -8.68 -15.12
CA GLU A 57 10.23 -8.02 -16.40
C GLU A 57 10.98 -8.70 -17.56
N GLU A 58 12.28 -8.96 -17.41
CA GLU A 58 13.12 -9.63 -18.41
C GLU A 58 12.61 -11.04 -18.76
N HIS A 59 11.98 -11.71 -17.80
CA HIS A 59 11.40 -13.04 -17.96
C HIS A 59 9.90 -13.02 -18.28
N ALA A 60 9.33 -11.84 -18.57
CA ALA A 60 7.91 -11.66 -18.87
C ALA A 60 6.96 -12.26 -17.81
N VAL A 61 7.39 -12.24 -16.54
CA VAL A 61 6.60 -12.69 -15.39
C VAL A 61 5.87 -11.47 -14.83
N ALA A 62 4.59 -11.35 -15.13
CA ALA A 62 3.73 -10.32 -14.55
C ALA A 62 3.29 -10.72 -13.13
N PRO A 63 3.69 -9.98 -12.08
CA PRO A 63 3.20 -10.25 -10.72
C PRO A 63 1.70 -9.99 -10.63
N LEU A 64 0.99 -10.81 -9.87
CA LEU A 64 -0.43 -10.57 -9.58
C LEU A 64 -0.65 -9.38 -8.64
N PHE A 65 0.36 -9.07 -7.82
CA PHE A 65 0.33 -8.00 -6.83
C PHE A 65 1.67 -7.27 -6.84
N ASP A 66 1.65 -5.98 -6.59
CA ASP A 66 2.85 -5.15 -6.56
C ASP A 66 3.57 -5.23 -5.20
N GLN A 67 4.13 -6.39 -4.87
CA GLN A 67 4.70 -6.68 -3.55
C GLN A 67 6.07 -6.06 -3.27
N LEU A 68 6.70 -5.48 -4.31
CA LEU A 68 8.09 -5.03 -4.28
C LEU A 68 8.23 -3.51 -4.31
N SER A 69 7.11 -2.77 -4.31
CA SER A 69 7.11 -1.30 -4.33
C SER A 69 7.13 -0.67 -2.94
N ALA A 70 6.49 -1.28 -1.94
CA ALA A 70 6.56 -0.80 -0.56
C ALA A 70 7.87 -1.27 0.08
N LEU A 71 8.83 -0.36 0.21
CA LEU A 71 10.20 -0.65 0.63
C LEU A 71 10.44 -0.44 2.13
N GLU A 72 9.64 0.40 2.78
CA GLU A 72 9.87 0.80 4.17
C GLU A 72 8.57 0.71 4.96
N THR A 73 8.65 0.18 6.19
CA THR A 73 7.56 0.30 7.15
C THR A 73 7.73 1.62 7.90
N PRO A 74 6.73 2.51 7.89
CA PRO A 74 6.83 3.78 8.60
C PRO A 74 6.94 3.53 10.11
N ALA A 75 7.82 4.27 10.78
CA ALA A 75 7.87 4.30 12.23
C ALA A 75 6.63 5.05 12.74
N VAL A 76 5.84 4.36 13.57
CA VAL A 76 4.65 4.93 14.21
C VAL A 76 4.83 4.88 15.72
N GLU A 77 4.66 6.02 16.36
CA GLU A 77 4.64 6.08 17.81
C GLU A 77 3.45 5.26 18.36
N PRO A 78 3.62 4.61 19.53
CA PRO A 78 2.51 3.96 20.21
C PRO A 78 1.33 4.94 20.38
N LEU A 79 0.10 4.44 20.33
CA LEU A 79 -1.14 5.23 20.47
C LEU A 79 -1.50 6.16 19.30
N VAL A 80 -0.65 6.33 18.27
CA VAL A 80 -1.01 7.12 17.07
C VAL A 80 -2.10 6.39 16.28
N THR A 81 -3.22 7.08 16.01
CA THR A 81 -4.40 6.52 15.33
C THR A 81 -4.65 7.08 13.92
N ARG A 82 -3.78 7.99 13.44
CA ARG A 82 -3.90 8.71 12.17
C ARG A 82 -2.53 9.20 11.70
N MET A 83 -2.29 9.16 10.39
CA MET A 83 -1.22 9.90 9.70
C MET A 83 -1.85 11.01 8.86
N ASP A 84 -1.34 12.23 8.97
CA ASP A 84 -1.77 13.39 8.18
C ASP A 84 -0.60 14.26 7.71
N ASP A 85 0.61 13.73 7.74
CA ASP A 85 1.84 14.38 7.27
C ASP A 85 1.83 14.64 5.74
N LEU A 86 0.95 13.95 5.01
CA LEU A 86 0.73 14.17 3.57
C LEU A 86 -0.60 14.86 3.28
N CYS A 87 -1.23 15.53 4.26
CA CYS A 87 -2.43 16.32 4.02
C CYS A 87 -2.19 17.52 3.09
N GLY A 88 -3.25 17.97 2.42
CA GLY A 88 -3.23 19.18 1.59
C GLY A 88 -2.51 19.03 0.25
N ARG A 89 -2.27 17.80 -0.23
CA ARG A 89 -1.77 17.57 -1.59
C ARG A 89 -2.93 17.67 -2.57
N VAL A 90 -2.96 18.73 -3.36
CA VAL A 90 -4.09 19.09 -4.23
C VAL A 90 -3.95 18.42 -5.59
N SER A 91 -4.98 17.67 -5.98
CA SER A 91 -5.16 17.09 -7.31
C SER A 91 -6.59 17.39 -7.79
N ASP A 92 -7.18 16.50 -8.57
CA ASP A 92 -8.61 16.47 -8.86
C ASP A 92 -9.29 15.17 -8.41
N THR A 93 -10.62 15.21 -8.30
CA THR A 93 -11.47 14.10 -7.82
C THR A 93 -11.39 12.85 -8.71
N PHE A 94 -11.13 12.99 -10.02
CA PHE A 94 -11.05 11.85 -10.94
C PHE A 94 -9.69 11.17 -10.84
N SER A 95 -8.59 11.93 -10.89
CA SER A 95 -7.24 11.39 -10.69
C SER A 95 -7.09 10.72 -9.33
N PHE A 96 -7.66 11.32 -8.28
CA PHE A 96 -7.69 10.73 -6.94
C PHE A 96 -8.45 9.40 -6.96
N HIS A 97 -9.65 9.39 -7.56
CA HIS A 97 -10.50 8.20 -7.68
C HIS A 97 -9.78 7.07 -8.42
N ASP A 98 -9.24 7.34 -9.60
CA ASP A 98 -8.58 6.33 -10.44
C ASP A 98 -7.37 5.73 -9.72
N THR A 99 -6.58 6.58 -9.06
CA THR A 99 -5.40 6.15 -8.30
C THR A 99 -5.78 5.26 -7.11
N ILE A 100 -6.76 5.68 -6.30
CA ILE A 100 -7.11 4.97 -5.07
C ILE A 100 -7.91 3.70 -5.34
N THR A 101 -8.78 3.70 -6.36
CA THR A 101 -9.56 2.50 -6.75
C THR A 101 -8.71 1.47 -7.49
N GLY A 102 -7.71 1.91 -8.28
CA GLY A 102 -6.69 1.03 -8.84
C GLY A 102 -5.89 0.26 -7.78
N ARG A 103 -5.87 0.77 -6.54
CA ARG A 103 -5.26 0.13 -5.36
C ARG A 103 -6.24 -0.70 -4.53
N GLY A 104 -7.46 -0.91 -5.04
CA GLY A 104 -8.47 -1.77 -4.43
C GLY A 104 -9.28 -1.13 -3.30
N TYR A 105 -9.28 0.20 -3.20
CA TYR A 105 -10.18 0.91 -2.28
C TYR A 105 -11.55 1.13 -2.91
N THR A 106 -12.56 1.17 -2.06
CA THR A 106 -13.93 1.53 -2.44
C THR A 106 -14.39 2.72 -1.61
N ARG A 107 -15.37 3.49 -2.12
CA ARG A 107 -15.96 4.60 -1.36
C ARG A 107 -16.56 4.07 -0.07
N ARG A 108 -16.28 4.75 1.04
CA ARG A 108 -16.93 4.47 2.32
C ARG A 108 -18.15 5.37 2.46
N ASP A 109 -19.32 4.74 2.43
CA ASP A 109 -20.59 5.45 2.34
C ASP A 109 -21.01 5.99 3.72
N ARG A 110 -21.16 7.31 3.83
CA ARG A 110 -21.59 7.99 5.07
C ARG A 110 -22.75 8.97 4.87
N SER A 111 -23.08 9.34 3.63
CA SER A 111 -24.15 10.29 3.29
C SER A 111 -24.55 10.16 1.81
N PHE A 112 -25.82 10.45 1.49
CA PHE A 112 -26.37 10.31 0.14
C PHE A 112 -25.77 11.25 -0.91
N SER A 113 -25.21 12.40 -0.52
CA SER A 113 -24.76 13.42 -1.48
C SER A 113 -23.25 13.63 -1.49
N TRP A 114 -22.55 13.34 -0.39
CA TRP A 114 -21.15 13.69 -0.19
C TRP A 114 -20.39 12.54 0.46
N PHE A 115 -19.16 12.30 -0.01
CA PHE A 115 -18.26 11.34 0.61
C PHE A 115 -16.84 11.90 0.64
N ASN A 116 -16.06 11.48 1.64
CA ASN A 116 -14.71 11.97 1.87
C ASN A 116 -13.74 10.85 2.32
N GLU A 117 -14.18 9.60 2.24
CA GLU A 117 -13.43 8.44 2.72
C GLU A 117 -13.42 7.34 1.64
N TYR A 118 -12.24 6.79 1.38
CA TYR A 118 -12.04 5.54 0.66
C TYR A 118 -11.54 4.49 1.65
N GLN A 119 -12.06 3.26 1.59
CA GLN A 119 -11.66 2.16 2.44
C GLN A 119 -11.23 0.92 1.65
N ARG A 120 -10.26 0.18 2.19
CA ARG A 120 -9.85 -1.13 1.68
C ARG A 120 -9.84 -2.13 2.83
N SER A 121 -10.67 -3.18 2.72
CA SER A 121 -10.69 -4.29 3.68
C SER A 121 -9.48 -5.20 3.50
N ILE A 122 -8.90 -5.68 4.60
CA ILE A 122 -7.75 -6.59 4.59
C ILE A 122 -8.24 -8.02 4.81
N GLY A 123 -8.67 -8.67 3.72
CA GLY A 123 -9.25 -10.02 3.76
C GLY A 123 -10.33 -10.16 4.84
N ASP A 124 -10.36 -11.30 5.52
CA ASP A 124 -11.32 -11.59 6.61
C ASP A 124 -10.80 -11.19 8.00
N SER A 125 -9.72 -10.41 8.08
CA SER A 125 -9.08 -10.03 9.35
C SER A 125 -9.92 -9.08 10.20
N GLY A 126 -10.94 -8.46 9.61
CA GLY A 126 -11.74 -7.39 10.19
C GLY A 126 -11.03 -6.04 10.23
N PHE A 127 -9.79 -5.94 9.72
CA PHE A 127 -9.11 -4.67 9.51
C PHE A 127 -9.53 -4.01 8.20
N ALA A 128 -9.59 -2.68 8.21
CA ALA A 128 -9.69 -1.86 7.00
C ALA A 128 -8.75 -0.67 7.10
N VAL A 129 -8.11 -0.33 5.99
CA VAL A 129 -7.36 0.92 5.83
C VAL A 129 -8.29 1.95 5.24
N VAL A 130 -8.28 3.17 5.77
CA VAL A 130 -9.07 4.29 5.28
C VAL A 130 -8.15 5.44 4.93
N ILE A 131 -8.37 6.01 3.74
CA ILE A 131 -7.75 7.25 3.30
C ILE A 131 -8.85 8.31 3.15
N GLU A 132 -8.67 9.43 3.84
CA GLU A 132 -9.52 10.61 3.77
C GLU A 132 -8.98 11.62 2.75
N PHE A 133 -9.91 12.32 2.11
CA PHE A 133 -9.65 13.46 1.25
C PHE A 133 -10.68 14.57 1.54
N THR A 134 -10.58 15.73 0.90
CA THR A 134 -11.47 16.86 1.18
C THR A 134 -12.92 16.55 0.85
N GLY A 135 -13.17 15.65 -0.12
CA GLY A 135 -14.46 15.10 -0.46
C GLY A 135 -14.90 15.40 -1.88
N SER A 136 -16.01 14.78 -2.28
CA SER A 136 -16.64 14.94 -3.60
C SER A 136 -18.13 14.59 -3.48
N ASP A 137 -18.94 15.16 -4.37
CA ASP A 137 -20.33 14.73 -4.51
C ASP A 137 -20.40 13.35 -5.16
N GLN A 138 -21.42 12.56 -4.83
CA GLN A 138 -21.57 11.23 -5.42
C GLN A 138 -21.77 11.26 -6.94
N ASP A 139 -22.44 12.31 -7.43
CA ASP A 139 -22.83 12.53 -8.82
C ASP A 139 -21.82 13.39 -9.61
N ASP A 140 -20.56 13.43 -9.18
CA ASP A 140 -19.55 14.27 -9.83
C ASP A 140 -19.37 13.89 -11.31
N THR A 141 -19.71 14.81 -12.23
CA THR A 141 -19.59 14.59 -13.68
C THR A 141 -18.35 15.22 -14.30
N GLU A 142 -17.65 16.06 -13.54
CA GLU A 142 -16.45 16.78 -13.98
C GLU A 142 -15.37 16.72 -12.88
N PRO A 143 -14.08 16.72 -13.24
CA PRO A 143 -13.00 16.71 -12.25
C PRO A 143 -13.01 18.02 -11.46
N ARG A 144 -13.11 17.92 -10.13
CA ARG A 144 -13.04 19.07 -9.21
C ARG A 144 -11.77 19.02 -8.37
N PRO A 145 -11.22 20.17 -7.95
CA PRO A 145 -10.09 20.16 -7.05
C PRO A 145 -10.42 19.45 -5.74
N CYS A 146 -9.54 18.56 -5.29
CA CYS A 146 -9.62 17.93 -3.98
C CYS A 146 -8.22 17.76 -3.39
N ALA A 147 -8.12 17.50 -2.09
CA ALA A 147 -6.84 17.25 -1.45
C ALA A 147 -6.86 16.05 -0.50
N THR A 148 -5.71 15.40 -0.35
CA THR A 148 -5.48 14.38 0.68
C THR A 148 -5.70 14.95 2.10
N GLU A 149 -6.21 14.13 3.01
CA GLU A 149 -6.36 14.52 4.42
C GLU A 149 -5.65 13.58 5.38
N SER A 150 -5.95 12.28 5.37
CA SER A 150 -5.29 11.36 6.29
C SER A 150 -5.38 9.91 5.93
N LEU A 151 -4.58 9.11 6.62
CA LEU A 151 -4.65 7.67 6.64
C LEU A 151 -4.93 7.17 8.06
N TYR A 152 -5.79 6.17 8.19
CA TYR A 152 -6.04 5.48 9.45
C TYR A 152 -6.53 4.05 9.26
N VAL A 153 -6.58 3.31 10.37
CA VAL A 153 -7.00 1.91 10.38
C VAL A 153 -8.24 1.72 11.25
N LEU A 154 -9.16 0.90 10.76
CA LEU A 154 -10.32 0.42 11.49
C LEU A 154 -10.17 -1.07 11.79
N ARG A 155 -10.75 -1.51 12.91
CA ARG A 155 -11.05 -2.92 13.16
C ARG A 155 -12.51 -3.04 13.57
N GLN A 156 -13.31 -3.80 12.81
CA GLN A 156 -14.76 -3.89 13.05
C GLN A 156 -15.41 -2.50 13.21
N ASN A 157 -15.07 -1.55 12.33
CA ASN A 157 -15.49 -0.14 12.36
C ASN A 157 -15.01 0.73 13.54
N HIS A 158 -14.16 0.23 14.43
CA HIS A 158 -13.55 1.02 15.50
C HIS A 158 -12.17 1.52 15.08
N ARG A 159 -11.87 2.79 15.38
CA ARG A 159 -10.55 3.37 15.12
C ARG A 159 -9.50 2.67 15.98
N MET A 160 -8.39 2.29 15.35
CA MET A 160 -7.27 1.61 15.99
C MET A 160 -6.01 2.46 15.94
N GLU A 161 -5.05 2.10 16.79
CA GLU A 161 -3.67 2.54 16.65
C GLU A 161 -3.06 1.96 15.37
N LEU A 162 -2.26 2.74 14.66
CA LEU A 162 -1.59 2.31 13.43
C LEU A 162 -0.61 1.16 13.71
N ALA A 163 0.02 1.18 14.88
CA ALA A 163 0.92 0.11 15.35
C ALA A 163 0.22 -1.25 15.51
N ALA A 164 -1.12 -1.30 15.54
CA ALA A 164 -1.86 -2.56 15.58
C ALA A 164 -1.91 -3.29 14.24
N LEU A 165 -1.61 -2.61 13.13
CA LEU A 165 -1.57 -3.19 11.81
C LEU A 165 -0.21 -3.91 11.61
N PRO A 166 -0.18 -5.15 11.06
CA PRO A 166 1.07 -5.82 10.74
C PRO A 166 2.02 -4.92 9.90
N PRO A 167 3.34 -4.91 10.17
CA PRO A 167 4.29 -3.99 9.54
C PRO A 167 4.25 -3.92 8.01
N VAL A 168 4.05 -5.08 7.36
CA VAL A 168 3.92 -5.17 5.89
C VAL A 168 2.65 -4.46 5.41
N LEU A 169 1.52 -4.64 6.10
CA LEU A 169 0.28 -3.97 5.75
C LEU A 169 0.32 -2.47 6.03
N LEU A 170 1.06 -2.04 7.05
CA LEU A 170 1.28 -0.61 7.32
C LEU A 170 2.15 0.04 6.23
N ALA A 171 3.17 -0.67 5.72
CA ALA A 171 3.96 -0.21 4.59
C ALA A 171 3.11 -0.05 3.31
N GLU A 172 2.26 -1.05 3.01
CA GLU A 172 1.33 -0.99 1.88
C GLU A 172 0.33 0.16 2.01
N ALA A 173 -0.28 0.31 3.19
CA ALA A 173 -1.20 1.40 3.48
C ALA A 173 -0.52 2.78 3.29
N ARG A 174 0.74 2.91 3.75
CA ARG A 174 1.54 4.12 3.56
C ARG A 174 1.82 4.39 2.08
N ALA A 175 2.22 3.38 1.32
CA ALA A 175 2.46 3.50 -0.12
C ALA A 175 1.20 3.92 -0.88
N ASP A 176 0.01 3.45 -0.46
CA ASP A 176 -1.27 3.90 -1.03
C ASP A 176 -1.53 5.39 -0.76
N TYR A 177 -1.26 5.85 0.47
CA TYR A 177 -1.43 7.27 0.84
C TYR A 177 -0.42 8.17 0.12
N GLU A 178 0.83 7.72 -0.02
CA GLU A 178 1.86 8.40 -0.80
C GLU A 178 1.49 8.51 -2.28
N ALA A 179 0.86 7.48 -2.85
CA ALA A 179 0.47 7.49 -4.26
C ALA A 179 -0.57 8.57 -4.57
N VAL A 180 -1.60 8.73 -3.74
CA VAL A 180 -2.59 9.81 -3.91
C VAL A 180 -1.99 11.18 -3.56
N ALA A 181 -1.08 11.24 -2.59
CA ALA A 181 -0.36 12.45 -2.23
C ALA A 181 0.59 12.93 -3.33
N ALA A 182 1.14 12.02 -4.13
CA ALA A 182 2.05 12.34 -5.23
C ALA A 182 1.35 12.95 -6.46
N LEU A 183 0.01 12.95 -6.49
CA LEU A 183 -0.76 13.51 -7.61
C LEU A 183 -0.63 15.03 -7.74
N GLY A 184 -0.24 15.74 -6.67
CA GLY A 184 -0.04 17.18 -6.77
C GLY A 184 0.62 17.84 -5.57
N PRO A 185 0.89 19.15 -5.68
CA PRO A 185 1.66 19.89 -4.69
C PRO A 185 0.85 20.15 -3.41
N TYR A 186 1.56 20.56 -2.35
CA TYR A 186 0.92 21.11 -1.17
C TYR A 186 0.25 22.46 -1.47
N ASP A 187 -0.96 22.67 -0.94
CA ASP A 187 -1.62 23.97 -0.87
C ASP A 187 -2.00 24.27 0.59
N GLU A 188 -1.62 25.43 1.10
CA GLU A 188 -1.96 25.85 2.46
C GLU A 188 -3.47 26.16 2.64
N ASP A 189 -4.15 26.51 1.56
CA ASP A 189 -5.56 26.89 1.50
C ASP A 189 -6.49 25.71 1.16
N TYR A 190 -5.95 24.48 1.05
CA TYR A 190 -6.70 23.28 0.63
C TYR A 190 -8.00 23.03 1.42
N ARG A 191 -8.09 23.51 2.66
CA ARG A 191 -9.28 23.35 3.51
C ARG A 191 -10.52 24.06 2.97
N ARG A 192 -10.36 24.99 2.03
CA ARG A 192 -11.48 25.63 1.31
C ARG A 192 -12.18 24.67 0.34
N LEU A 193 -11.61 23.49 0.08
CA LEU A 193 -12.16 22.45 -0.80
C LEU A 193 -13.10 21.45 -0.08
N ARG A 194 -13.40 21.68 1.20
CA ARG A 194 -14.34 20.87 1.98
C ARG A 194 -15.78 21.29 1.79
#